data_AF-A0A834D1V0-F1
#
_entry.id   AF-A0A834D1V0-F1
#
_cell.length_a   1.000
_cell.length_b   1.000
_cell.length_c   1.000
_cell.angle_alpha   90.00
_cell.angle_beta   90.00
_cell.angle_gamma   90.00
#
_symmetry.space_group_name_H-M   'P 1'
#
loop_
_entity.id
_entity.type
_entity.pdbx_description
1 polymer ?
#
loop_
_entity_poly.entity_id
_entity_poly.type
_entity_poly.pdbx_seq_one_letter_code
_entity_poly.pdbx_strand_id
1 'polypeptide(L)'
;MSILYLLISRVFSVFLVCSVFLSCFPGLVLPAIVTLESLEIYNTHQWLPNTKPVVYFQCKGENKTVLPDVKEDHVFYNFKGEESWQPLTELPSKRCKRCGFYEENSFVSDDVYEEWEFCHSDFTEPDGKYIRFKEKEFNATFLCSKCVPSANASNSASCSQDWRKRNCTLL
;
A
#
# COMPACT_ATOMS: atom_id res chain seq x y z
N MET A 1 -1.16 -58.89 -7.38
CA MET A 1 -1.19 -57.82 -6.35
C MET A 1 0.14 -57.07 -6.34
N SER A 2 0.38 -56.11 -7.25
CA SER A 2 1.66 -55.35 -7.22
C SER A 2 1.66 -54.02 -7.99
N ILE A 3 1.00 -53.93 -9.15
CA ILE A 3 1.10 -52.71 -9.99
C ILE A 3 0.19 -51.58 -9.45
N LEU A 4 -1.04 -51.93 -9.03
CA LEU A 4 -1.99 -50.96 -8.46
C LEU A 4 -1.46 -50.34 -7.15
N TYR A 5 -0.80 -51.14 -6.30
CA TYR A 5 -0.24 -50.69 -5.03
C TYR A 5 0.95 -49.73 -5.22
N LEU A 6 1.81 -50.00 -6.22
CA LEU A 6 2.92 -49.13 -6.60
C LEU A 6 2.45 -47.79 -7.18
N LEU A 7 1.38 -47.80 -8.01
CA LEU A 7 0.78 -46.59 -8.55
C LEU A 7 0.13 -45.74 -7.44
N ILE A 8 -0.64 -46.36 -6.54
CA ILE A 8 -1.25 -45.68 -5.39
C ILE A 8 -0.18 -45.10 -4.45
N SER A 9 0.90 -45.84 -4.19
CA SER A 9 2.01 -45.39 -3.35
C SER A 9 2.76 -44.18 -3.94
N ARG A 10 3.01 -44.19 -5.26
CA ARG A 10 3.61 -43.04 -5.95
C ARG A 10 2.71 -41.82 -5.92
N VAL A 11 1.41 -42.01 -6.15
CA VAL A 11 0.41 -40.94 -6.09
C VAL A 11 0.34 -40.35 -4.67
N PHE A 12 0.27 -41.18 -3.63
CA PHE A 12 0.33 -40.74 -2.23
C PHE A 12 1.63 -40.02 -1.88
N SER A 13 2.77 -40.49 -2.36
CA SER A 13 4.06 -39.85 -2.14
C SER A 13 4.12 -38.46 -2.80
N VAL A 14 3.62 -38.33 -4.03
CA VAL A 14 3.50 -37.04 -4.72
C VAL A 14 2.56 -36.11 -3.97
N PHE A 15 1.40 -36.59 -3.51
CA PHE A 15 0.46 -35.80 -2.70
C PHE A 15 1.11 -35.32 -1.39
N LEU A 16 1.80 -36.19 -0.66
CA LEU A 16 2.48 -35.83 0.59
C LEU A 16 3.57 -34.79 0.35
N VAL A 17 4.39 -34.99 -0.69
CA VAL A 17 5.43 -34.03 -1.07
C VAL A 17 4.80 -32.68 -1.44
N CYS A 18 3.75 -32.65 -2.26
CA CYS A 18 3.02 -31.44 -2.61
C CYS A 18 2.37 -30.76 -1.40
N SER A 19 1.77 -31.51 -0.48
CA SER A 19 1.16 -30.96 0.74
C SER A 19 2.19 -30.33 1.67
N VAL A 20 3.36 -30.97 1.84
CA VAL A 20 4.48 -30.41 2.61
C VAL A 20 4.99 -29.13 1.94
N PHE A 21 5.21 -29.15 0.62
CA PHE A 21 5.62 -27.96 -0.13
C PHE A 21 4.62 -26.81 0.01
N LEU A 22 3.32 -27.05 -0.14
CA LEU A 22 2.28 -26.03 -0.03
C LEU A 22 2.15 -25.47 1.39
N SER A 23 2.41 -26.28 2.42
CA SER A 23 2.41 -25.83 3.82
C SER A 23 3.60 -24.93 4.20
N CYS A 24 4.68 -24.94 3.40
CA CYS A 24 5.89 -24.14 3.66
C CYS A 24 5.82 -22.72 3.07
N PHE A 25 4.80 -22.40 2.28
CA PHE A 25 4.60 -21.04 1.76
C PHE A 25 3.48 -20.36 2.55
N PRO A 26 3.78 -19.63 3.64
CA PRO A 26 2.79 -18.73 4.22
C PRO A 26 2.35 -17.79 3.09
N GLY A 27 1.03 -17.70 2.85
CA GLY A 27 0.48 -17.05 1.67
C GLY A 27 1.20 -15.74 1.32
N LEU A 28 1.70 -15.65 0.09
CA LEU A 28 2.39 -14.46 -0.42
C LEU A 28 1.40 -13.30 -0.44
N VAL A 29 1.52 -12.39 0.53
CA VAL A 29 0.77 -11.13 0.48
C VAL A 29 1.58 -10.16 -0.35
N LEU A 30 1.13 -9.92 -1.57
CA LEU A 30 1.74 -8.92 -2.46
C LEU A 30 1.59 -7.53 -1.83
N PRO A 31 2.62 -6.67 -1.94
CA PRO A 31 2.50 -5.30 -1.51
C PRO A 31 1.47 -4.56 -2.37
N ALA A 32 0.83 -3.56 -1.78
CA ALA A 32 -0.22 -2.78 -2.41
C ALA A 32 0.38 -1.54 -3.06
N ILE A 33 0.13 -1.34 -4.34
CA ILE A 33 0.65 -0.20 -5.10
C ILE A 33 -0.19 1.04 -4.77
N VAL A 34 0.48 2.14 -4.44
CA VAL A 34 -0.15 3.42 -4.13
C VAL A 34 0.20 4.46 -5.19
N THR A 35 -0.84 5.11 -5.71
CA THR A 35 -0.73 6.25 -6.63
C THR A 35 -1.19 7.53 -5.95
N LEU A 36 -0.69 8.67 -6.42
CA LEU A 36 -1.24 9.98 -6.05
C LEU A 36 -2.40 10.29 -6.99
N GLU A 37 -3.58 10.59 -6.44
CA GLU A 37 -4.77 11.00 -7.21
C GLU A 37 -4.85 12.52 -7.29
N SER A 38 -4.65 13.23 -6.17
CA SER A 38 -4.66 14.68 -6.16
C SER A 38 -3.68 15.26 -5.17
N LEU A 39 -3.23 16.48 -5.44
CA LEU A 39 -2.41 17.25 -4.51
C LEU A 39 -2.70 18.74 -4.67
N GLU A 40 -2.80 19.44 -3.55
CA GLU A 40 -2.78 20.89 -3.47
C GLU A 40 -1.81 21.29 -2.37
N ILE A 41 -0.86 22.15 -2.71
CA ILE A 41 0.11 22.74 -1.77
C ILE A 41 -0.41 24.13 -1.38
N TYR A 42 -0.42 24.46 -0.09
CA TYR A 42 -0.92 25.74 0.41
C TYR A 42 0.17 26.72 0.82
N ASN A 43 1.39 26.24 0.96
CA ASN A 43 2.52 27.03 1.40
C ASN A 43 3.78 26.45 0.75
N THR A 44 4.71 27.30 0.33
CA THR A 44 6.03 26.87 -0.14
C THR A 44 7.08 27.47 0.77
N HIS A 45 8.04 26.67 1.19
CA HIS A 45 9.12 27.09 2.07
C HIS A 45 10.31 27.69 1.32
N GLN A 46 10.17 27.90 0.00
CA GLN A 46 11.22 28.44 -0.83
C GLN A 46 11.79 29.77 -0.34
N TRP A 47 13.10 29.75 -0.08
CA TRP A 47 13.81 30.92 0.45
C TRP A 47 14.13 31.98 -0.60
N LEU A 48 14.26 31.59 -1.89
CA LEU A 48 14.59 32.51 -2.97
C LEU A 48 13.32 33.06 -3.64
N PRO A 49 13.22 34.38 -3.83
CA PRO A 49 12.11 34.96 -4.57
C PRO A 49 12.17 34.55 -6.05
N ASN A 50 11.01 34.12 -6.59
CA ASN A 50 10.79 33.72 -7.99
C ASN A 50 11.37 32.37 -8.43
N THR A 51 11.76 31.49 -7.50
CA THR A 51 11.96 30.07 -7.82
C THR A 51 10.62 29.33 -7.80
N LYS A 52 10.54 28.18 -8.47
CA LYS A 52 9.37 27.29 -8.41
C LYS A 52 9.65 26.17 -7.41
N PRO A 53 8.72 25.81 -6.52
CA PRO A 53 8.91 24.71 -5.57
C PRO A 53 9.25 23.43 -6.31
N VAL A 54 10.18 22.66 -5.75
CA VAL A 54 10.48 21.30 -6.22
C VAL A 54 10.00 20.34 -5.16
N VAL A 55 8.75 19.91 -5.32
CA VAL A 55 8.10 19.00 -4.37
C VAL A 55 8.46 17.57 -4.70
N TYR A 56 8.77 16.78 -3.68
CA TYR A 56 8.97 15.34 -3.82
C TYR A 56 8.28 14.56 -2.71
N PHE A 57 7.92 13.32 -3.01
CA PHE A 57 7.45 12.34 -2.05
C PHE A 57 8.54 11.32 -1.79
N GLN A 58 8.71 10.91 -0.53
CA GLN A 58 9.67 9.87 -0.20
C GLN A 58 9.19 9.03 0.99
N CYS A 59 9.41 7.73 0.90
CA CYS A 59 9.35 6.81 2.03
C CYS A 59 10.76 6.42 2.49
N LYS A 60 10.94 6.20 3.79
CA LYS A 60 12.23 5.81 4.38
C LYS A 60 12.74 4.51 3.76
N GLY A 61 13.94 4.58 3.18
CA GLY A 61 14.59 3.44 2.51
C GLY A 61 14.24 3.30 1.03
N GLU A 62 13.46 4.24 0.47
CA GLU A 62 13.15 4.32 -0.96
C GLU A 62 13.82 5.54 -1.60
N ASN A 63 13.89 5.52 -2.92
CA ASN A 63 14.32 6.68 -3.69
C ASN A 63 13.27 7.79 -3.58
N LYS A 64 13.71 9.04 -3.67
CA LYS A 64 12.79 10.17 -3.78
C LYS A 64 12.06 10.14 -5.12
N THR A 65 10.77 10.44 -5.10
CA THR A 65 9.93 10.61 -6.28
C THR A 65 9.63 12.09 -6.43
N VAL A 66 10.29 12.76 -7.37
CA VAL A 66 10.02 14.17 -7.68
C VAL A 66 8.65 14.28 -8.38
N LEU A 67 7.86 15.29 -8.02
CA LEU A 67 6.56 15.58 -8.63
C LEU A 67 6.73 16.73 -9.64
N PRO A 68 7.14 16.47 -10.89
CA PRO A 68 7.50 17.51 -11.86
C PRO A 68 6.33 18.40 -12.27
N ASP A 69 5.09 17.95 -12.06
CA ASP A 69 3.87 18.65 -12.45
C ASP A 69 3.43 19.68 -11.41
N VAL A 70 3.88 19.55 -10.17
CA VAL A 70 3.53 20.43 -9.04
C VAL A 70 4.51 21.60 -9.04
N LYS A 71 4.04 22.78 -9.43
CA LYS A 71 4.93 23.94 -9.72
C LYS A 71 4.54 25.23 -9.02
N GLU A 72 3.34 25.28 -8.47
CA GLU A 72 2.68 26.48 -7.93
C GLU A 72 1.82 26.05 -6.74
N ASP A 73 1.80 26.87 -5.69
CA ASP A 73 0.91 26.75 -4.56
C ASP A 73 -0.52 27.19 -4.92
N HIS A 74 -1.48 26.79 -4.10
CA HIS A 74 -2.91 27.07 -4.26
C HIS A 74 -3.50 26.60 -5.60
N VAL A 75 -2.83 25.66 -6.28
CA VAL A 75 -3.31 24.97 -7.47
C VAL A 75 -3.66 23.54 -7.10
N PHE A 76 -4.88 23.14 -7.43
CA PHE A 76 -5.34 21.76 -7.28
C PHE A 76 -4.90 20.93 -8.48
N TYR A 77 -3.96 20.02 -8.27
CA TYR A 77 -3.48 19.07 -9.26
C TYR A 77 -4.25 17.76 -9.16
N ASN A 78 -4.64 17.20 -10.31
CA ASN A 78 -5.31 15.91 -10.42
C ASN A 78 -4.54 15.01 -11.40
N PHE A 79 -4.26 13.79 -10.98
CA PHE A 79 -3.38 12.84 -11.65
C PHE A 79 -4.17 11.59 -12.06
N LYS A 80 -3.72 10.93 -13.13
CA LYS A 80 -4.39 9.73 -13.68
C LYS A 80 -3.76 8.42 -13.22
N GLY A 81 -2.61 8.46 -12.56
CA GLY A 81 -1.82 7.26 -12.28
C GLY A 81 -1.01 6.78 -13.47
N GLU A 82 -1.03 7.51 -14.60
CA GLU A 82 -0.30 7.21 -15.83
C GLU A 82 0.99 8.03 -15.95
N GLU A 83 1.24 8.95 -15.02
CA GLU A 83 2.42 9.80 -15.03
C GLU A 83 3.69 8.94 -14.85
N SER A 84 4.77 9.29 -15.55
CA SER A 84 5.99 8.48 -15.60
C SER A 84 6.70 8.31 -14.25
N TRP A 85 6.34 9.13 -13.27
CA TRP A 85 6.86 9.09 -11.90
C TRP A 85 5.96 8.30 -10.93
N GLN A 86 4.79 7.85 -11.37
CA GLN A 86 3.93 6.94 -10.61
C GLN A 86 4.38 5.48 -10.82
N PRO A 87 4.13 4.58 -9.86
CA PRO A 87 3.49 4.79 -8.56
C PRO A 87 4.39 5.51 -7.54
N LEU A 88 3.80 6.06 -6.49
CA LEU A 88 4.56 6.73 -5.43
C LEU A 88 5.33 5.74 -4.54
N THR A 89 4.69 4.63 -4.16
CA THR A 89 5.29 3.61 -3.29
C THR A 89 4.49 2.32 -3.33
N GLU A 90 5.02 1.29 -2.68
CA GLU A 90 4.37 0.01 -2.42
C GLU A 90 4.18 -0.19 -0.92
N LEU A 91 2.96 -0.34 -0.43
CA LEU A 91 2.69 -0.55 1.00
C LEU A 91 2.65 -2.05 1.36
N PRO A 92 3.43 -2.49 2.36
CA PRO A 92 3.31 -3.85 2.88
C PRO A 92 2.02 -3.97 3.72
N SER A 93 1.36 -5.12 3.65
CA SER A 93 0.04 -5.31 4.29
C SER A 93 0.04 -5.24 5.83
N LYS A 94 1.17 -5.56 6.47
CA LYS A 94 1.27 -5.68 7.95
C LYS A 94 2.08 -4.57 8.62
N ARG A 95 2.71 -3.69 7.85
CA ARG A 95 3.63 -2.67 8.38
C ARG A 95 3.37 -1.35 7.68
N CYS A 96 3.57 -0.26 8.39
CA CYS A 96 3.56 1.06 7.80
C CYS A 96 4.96 1.42 7.30
N LYS A 97 5.01 2.37 6.36
CA LYS A 97 6.23 3.04 5.97
C LYS A 97 6.19 4.46 6.51
N ARG A 98 7.32 4.96 7.01
CA ARG A 98 7.43 6.40 7.27
C ARG A 98 7.64 7.11 5.95
N CYS A 99 6.71 7.97 5.57
CA CYS A 99 6.74 8.71 4.31
C CYS A 99 6.43 10.19 4.55
N GLY A 100 6.75 11.02 3.58
CA GLY A 100 6.51 12.45 3.66
C GLY A 100 6.51 13.15 2.32
N PHE A 101 6.00 14.38 2.34
CA PHE A 101 6.23 15.37 1.29
C PHE A 101 7.32 16.33 1.77
N TYR A 102 8.18 16.71 0.83
CA TYR A 102 9.33 17.55 1.06
C TYR A 102 9.45 18.59 -0.06
N GLU A 103 10.10 19.72 0.24
CA GLU A 103 10.48 20.73 -0.73
C GLU A 103 12.00 20.79 -0.84
N GLU A 104 12.53 20.53 -2.03
CA GLU A 104 13.98 20.52 -2.27
C GLU A 104 14.56 21.94 -2.25
N ASN A 105 15.63 22.11 -1.46
CA ASN A 105 16.33 23.37 -1.33
C ASN A 105 17.75 23.27 -1.89
N SER A 106 18.18 24.26 -2.68
CA SER A 106 19.51 24.22 -3.30
C SER A 106 20.67 24.58 -2.35
N PHE A 107 20.39 25.32 -1.26
CA PHE A 107 21.43 25.93 -0.41
C PHE A 107 21.33 25.57 1.07
N VAL A 108 20.21 24.99 1.49
CA VAL A 108 19.91 24.60 2.87
C VAL A 108 19.32 23.20 2.86
N SER A 109 19.07 22.62 4.03
CA SER A 109 18.32 21.37 4.12
C SER A 109 16.94 21.53 3.48
N ASP A 110 16.47 20.47 2.84
CA ASP A 110 15.11 20.38 2.31
C ASP A 110 14.10 20.63 3.43
N ASP A 111 13.03 21.34 3.10
CA ASP A 111 11.93 21.58 4.01
C ASP A 111 10.99 20.36 4.02
N VAL A 112 10.38 20.13 5.19
CA VAL A 112 9.49 19.01 5.41
C VAL A 112 8.08 19.56 5.57
N TYR A 113 7.20 19.28 4.60
CA TYR A 113 5.78 19.60 4.76
C TYR A 113 5.17 18.76 5.88
N GLU A 114 5.35 17.44 5.81
CA GLU A 114 5.00 16.51 6.88
C GLU A 114 5.65 15.15 6.65
N GLU A 115 6.06 14.48 7.73
CA GLU A 115 6.34 13.05 7.75
C GLU A 115 5.29 12.32 8.61
N TRP A 116 4.80 11.17 8.16
CA TRP A 116 3.85 10.35 8.90
C TRP A 116 4.06 8.85 8.63
N GLU A 117 3.43 8.01 9.45
CA GLU A 117 3.34 6.57 9.19
C GLU A 117 2.23 6.34 8.17
N PHE A 118 2.61 5.91 6.96
CA PHE A 118 1.71 5.61 5.87
C PHE A 118 1.43 4.11 5.82
N CYS A 119 0.18 3.74 6.08
CA CYS A 119 -0.24 2.38 6.34
C CYS A 119 -1.26 1.88 5.30
N HIS A 120 -1.23 0.58 5.03
CA HIS A 120 -2.27 -0.09 4.24
C HIS A 120 -3.68 0.13 4.82
N SER A 121 -3.79 0.21 6.16
CA SER A 121 -5.03 0.44 6.89
C SER A 121 -5.61 1.85 6.79
N ASP A 122 -4.86 2.82 6.26
CA ASP A 122 -5.34 4.21 6.15
C ASP A 122 -6.40 4.37 5.05
N PHE A 123 -6.41 3.45 4.09
CA PHE A 123 -7.37 3.39 2.97
C PHE A 123 -8.68 2.76 3.43
N THR A 124 -9.49 3.56 4.11
CA THR A 124 -10.78 3.13 4.67
C THR A 124 -11.95 3.32 3.70
N GLU A 125 -11.79 4.14 2.66
CA GLU A 125 -12.85 4.38 1.68
C GLU A 125 -13.03 3.16 0.75
N PRO A 126 -14.29 2.82 0.36
CA PRO A 126 -14.57 1.64 -0.48
C PRO A 126 -13.92 1.67 -1.87
N ASP A 127 -13.63 2.86 -2.39
CA ASP A 127 -12.91 3.07 -3.65
C ASP A 127 -11.38 3.04 -3.48
N GLY A 128 -10.90 2.82 -2.26
CA GLY A 128 -9.48 2.75 -1.94
C GLY A 128 -8.83 4.11 -1.88
N LYS A 129 -9.58 5.16 -1.56
CA LYS A 129 -9.02 6.50 -1.33
C LYS A 129 -8.55 6.69 0.11
N TYR A 130 -7.53 7.52 0.23
CA TYR A 130 -7.02 8.03 1.49
C TYR A 130 -6.66 9.50 1.34
N ILE A 131 -7.29 10.35 2.13
CA ILE A 131 -7.01 11.80 2.14
C ILE A 131 -6.07 12.11 3.31
N ARG A 132 -4.89 12.64 2.99
CA ARG A 132 -3.97 13.24 3.96
C ARG A 132 -4.06 14.75 3.87
N PHE A 133 -4.54 15.37 4.93
CA PHE A 133 -4.55 16.81 5.08
C PHE A 133 -3.58 17.25 6.17
N LYS A 134 -2.81 18.30 5.86
CA LYS A 134 -1.99 19.02 6.81
C LYS A 134 -2.35 20.50 6.74
N GLU A 135 -2.84 21.04 7.86
CA GLU A 135 -3.26 22.43 7.94
C GLU A 135 -2.16 23.37 7.44
N LYS A 136 -2.51 24.24 6.49
CA LYS A 136 -1.65 25.26 5.85
C LYS A 136 -0.45 24.71 5.05
N GLU A 137 -0.29 23.40 4.94
CA GLU A 137 0.81 22.82 4.16
C GLU A 137 0.27 22.18 2.88
N PHE A 138 -0.62 21.19 2.97
CA PHE A 138 -1.15 20.51 1.79
C PHE A 138 -2.45 19.75 2.03
N ASN A 139 -3.10 19.39 0.93
CA ASN A 139 -4.18 18.40 0.85
C ASN A 139 -3.87 17.40 -0.26
N ALA A 140 -3.74 16.13 0.08
CA ALA A 140 -3.38 15.07 -0.86
C ALA A 140 -4.37 13.91 -0.79
N THR A 141 -4.75 13.39 -1.96
CA THR A 141 -5.54 12.15 -2.05
C THR A 141 -4.67 11.07 -2.69
N PHE A 142 -4.55 9.95 -2.00
CA PHE A 142 -3.87 8.74 -2.45
C PHE A 142 -4.89 7.69 -2.84
N LEU A 143 -4.53 6.83 -3.79
CA LEU A 143 -5.37 5.74 -4.26
C LEU A 143 -4.64 4.40 -4.11
N CYS A 144 -5.34 3.40 -3.58
CA CYS A 144 -4.89 2.04 -3.46
C CYS A 144 -6.05 1.04 -3.59
N SER A 145 -6.28 0.54 -4.81
CA SER A 145 -7.36 -0.41 -5.11
C SER A 145 -7.25 -1.75 -4.37
N LYS A 146 -6.04 -2.14 -3.96
CA LYS A 146 -5.76 -3.36 -3.19
C LYS A 146 -5.69 -3.12 -1.68
N CYS A 147 -5.92 -1.89 -1.22
CA CYS A 147 -5.95 -1.57 0.20
C CYS A 147 -7.34 -1.70 0.82
N VAL A 148 -8.38 -1.71 -0.02
CA VAL A 148 -9.77 -1.88 0.42
C VAL A 148 -9.93 -3.23 1.13
N PRO A 149 -10.47 -3.26 2.37
CA PRO A 149 -10.76 -4.51 3.06
C PRO A 149 -11.70 -5.38 2.20
N SER A 150 -11.18 -6.49 1.67
CA SER A 150 -12.02 -7.44 0.94
C SER A 150 -12.97 -8.10 1.94
N ALA A 151 -14.27 -7.84 1.81
CA ALA A 151 -15.32 -8.40 2.68
C ALA A 151 -15.33 -9.95 2.72
N ASN A 152 -14.58 -10.62 1.83
CA ASN A 152 -14.52 -12.07 1.72
C ASN A 152 -13.28 -12.74 2.33
N ALA A 153 -12.32 -11.99 2.88
CA ALA A 153 -11.09 -12.61 3.43
C ALA A 153 -11.27 -13.20 4.85
N SER A 154 -12.38 -12.91 5.54
CA SER A 154 -12.66 -13.41 6.90
C SER A 154 -13.49 -14.70 6.96
N ASN A 155 -13.98 -15.21 5.83
CA ASN A 155 -14.88 -16.38 5.81
C ASN A 155 -14.22 -17.73 5.46
N SER A 156 -12.89 -17.80 5.37
CA SER A 156 -12.18 -19.07 5.16
C SER A 156 -11.61 -19.68 6.45
N ALA A 157 -12.25 -19.45 7.59
CA ALA A 157 -12.12 -20.37 8.72
C ALA A 157 -13.09 -21.53 8.48
N SER A 158 -12.61 -22.59 7.81
CA SER A 158 -13.37 -23.82 7.65
C SER A 158 -13.74 -24.37 9.03
N CYS A 159 -15.01 -24.26 9.42
CA CYS A 159 -15.55 -25.07 10.51
C CYS A 159 -15.40 -26.54 10.13
N SER A 160 -14.44 -27.22 10.76
CA SER A 160 -14.40 -28.67 10.79
C SER A 160 -15.65 -29.17 11.51
N GLN A 161 -16.50 -29.90 10.79
CA GLN A 161 -17.61 -30.65 11.36
C GLN A 161 -17.03 -31.81 12.17
N ASP A 162 -16.85 -31.64 13.48
CA ASP A 162 -16.87 -32.74 14.43
C ASP A 162 -18.09 -32.61 15.34
N TRP A 163 -18.88 -33.67 15.36
CA TRP A 163 -20.30 -33.67 15.71
C TRP A 163 -20.48 -33.92 17.21
N ARG A 164 -19.91 -33.08 18.10
CA ARG A 164 -20.22 -33.17 19.56
C ARG A 164 -19.79 -31.96 20.40
N LYS A 165 -20.47 -30.83 20.24
CA LYS A 165 -21.01 -29.95 21.30
C LYS A 165 -21.45 -28.61 20.70
N ARG A 166 -22.71 -28.24 20.95
CA ARG A 166 -23.31 -26.97 20.52
C ARG A 166 -22.86 -25.85 21.45
N ASN A 167 -22.35 -24.75 20.89
CA ASN A 167 -22.92 -23.40 20.98
C ASN A 167 -21.94 -22.36 20.42
N CYS A 168 -22.28 -21.79 19.26
CA CYS A 168 -21.86 -20.43 18.88
C CYS A 168 -23.11 -19.67 18.39
N THR A 169 -23.48 -18.65 19.15
CA THR A 169 -24.40 -17.54 18.82
C THR A 169 -23.53 -16.39 18.27
N LEU A 170 -23.89 -15.46 17.38
CA LEU A 170 -25.14 -14.95 16.82
C LEU A 170 -24.86 -14.31 15.43
N LEU A 171 -25.94 -14.28 14.64
CA LEU A 171 -26.41 -13.32 13.61
C LEU A 171 -25.46 -12.88 12.49
#